data_AF-A0A848S3P9-F1
#
_entry.id   AF-A0A848S3P9-F1
#
_cell.length_a   1.000
_cell.length_b   1.000
_cell.length_c   1.000
_cell.angle_alpha   90.00
_cell.angle_beta   90.00
_cell.angle_gamma   90.00
#
_symmetry.space_group_name_H-M   'P 1'
#
loop_
_entity.id
_entity.type
_entity.pdbx_description
1 polymer ?
#
loop_
_entity_poly.entity_id
_entity_poly.type
_entity_poly.pdbx_seq_one_letter_code
_entity_poly.pdbx_strand_id
1 'polypeptide(L)'
;MKTIKLLLASIFIATLITSCGSGAAIISTPVENIDSSPLKVSELTESEKHNWGHLDLVKDTIPGMSVNKAYAEIIKNKKGNTIVVAVIDTGIDIDHEDLNDVIWTNSKEIPNNGKDDDNNGYVDDIHGWNFLGDGYHEQLEFVRILATGDTSNPYYERAKAEYDTEYQKWLGRKTQYDQIYQQITNADEVLVKH
;
A
#
# COMPACT_ATOMS: atom_id res chain seq x y z
N MET A 1 -47.81 7.75 -56.42
CA MET A 1 -46.71 6.96 -55.81
C MET A 1 -45.71 7.78 -54.99
N LYS A 2 -45.37 9.04 -55.35
CA LYS A 2 -44.45 9.88 -54.56
C LYS A 2 -45.02 10.37 -53.21
N THR A 3 -46.32 10.64 -53.14
CA THR A 3 -47.01 11.12 -51.92
C THR A 3 -47.16 10.03 -50.84
N ILE A 4 -47.39 8.77 -51.24
CA ILE A 4 -47.49 7.63 -50.32
C ILE A 4 -46.13 7.28 -49.71
N LYS A 5 -45.03 7.42 -50.47
CA LYS A 5 -43.67 7.25 -49.94
C LYS A 5 -43.27 8.36 -48.96
N LEU A 6 -43.72 9.60 -49.18
CA LEU A 6 -43.50 10.69 -48.22
C LEU A 6 -44.30 10.50 -46.93
N LEU A 7 -45.55 10.00 -47.02
CA LEU A 7 -46.39 9.69 -45.85
C LEU A 7 -45.85 8.51 -45.03
N LEU A 8 -45.30 7.48 -45.69
CA LEU A 8 -44.65 6.37 -45.00
C LEU A 8 -43.32 6.78 -44.35
N ALA A 9 -42.56 7.68 -44.99
CA ALA A 9 -41.30 8.19 -44.44
C ALA A 9 -41.53 9.09 -43.21
N SER A 10 -42.59 9.91 -43.19
CA SER A 10 -42.90 10.76 -42.04
C SER A 10 -43.42 9.97 -40.83
N ILE A 11 -44.16 8.87 -41.05
CA ILE A 11 -44.58 7.97 -39.97
C ILE A 11 -43.38 7.23 -39.35
N PHE A 12 -42.41 6.81 -40.17
CA PHE A 12 -41.20 6.12 -39.70
C PHE A 12 -40.24 7.04 -38.92
N ILE A 13 -40.22 8.34 -39.25
CA ILE A 13 -39.43 9.34 -38.50
C ILE A 13 -40.12 9.70 -37.18
N ALA A 14 -41.46 9.77 -37.15
CA ALA A 14 -42.20 10.06 -35.92
C ALA A 14 -42.07 8.96 -34.85
N THR A 15 -41.92 7.69 -35.25
CA THR A 15 -41.69 6.56 -34.33
C THR A 15 -40.25 6.50 -33.77
N LEU A 16 -39.28 7.12 -34.44
CA LEU A 16 -37.89 7.19 -33.96
C LEU A 16 -37.69 8.29 -32.88
N ILE A 17 -38.54 9.31 -32.84
CA ILE A 17 -38.39 10.45 -31.91
C ILE A 17 -39.11 10.21 -30.57
N THR A 18 -40.05 9.26 -30.50
CA THR A 18 -40.73 8.89 -29.24
C THR A 18 -40.00 7.82 -28.42
N SER A 19 -38.82 7.36 -28.86
CA SER A 19 -37.98 6.42 -28.11
C SER A 19 -37.04 7.08 -27.10
N CYS A 20 -37.11 8.40 -26.91
CA CYS A 20 -36.44 9.11 -25.80
C CYS A 20 -37.47 9.56 -24.76
N GLY A 21 -38.09 8.58 -24.10
CA GLY A 21 -38.74 8.81 -22.82
C GLY A 21 -37.65 8.95 -21.76
N SER A 22 -37.33 10.19 -21.37
CA SER A 22 -36.68 10.51 -20.10
C SER A 22 -37.63 10.12 -18.96
N GLY A 23 -37.66 8.83 -18.65
CA GLY A 23 -38.52 8.21 -17.66
C GLY A 23 -37.84 7.04 -16.98
N ALA A 24 -36.50 7.00 -16.97
CA ALA A 24 -35.84 6.34 -15.86
C ALA A 24 -36.28 7.14 -14.63
N ALA A 25 -37.25 6.62 -13.89
CA ALA A 25 -37.45 7.06 -12.52
C ALA A 25 -36.05 7.14 -11.93
N ILE A 26 -35.68 8.31 -11.40
CA ILE A 26 -34.54 8.38 -10.50
C ILE A 26 -34.86 7.27 -9.49
N ILE A 27 -34.09 6.19 -9.53
CA ILE A 27 -34.10 5.20 -8.45
C ILE A 27 -33.44 5.97 -7.32
N SER A 28 -34.21 6.83 -6.67
CA SER A 28 -33.97 7.16 -5.29
C SER A 28 -34.07 5.81 -4.61
N THR A 29 -32.94 5.31 -4.14
CA THR A 29 -32.94 4.23 -3.16
C THR A 29 -34.05 4.55 -2.16
N PRO A 30 -35.01 3.63 -1.93
CA PRO A 30 -36.02 3.83 -0.90
C PRO A 30 -35.31 4.26 0.38
N VAL A 31 -35.75 5.38 0.98
CA VAL A 31 -35.27 5.86 2.29
C VAL A 31 -35.48 4.80 3.39
N GLU A 32 -36.30 3.78 3.11
CA GLU A 32 -36.54 2.61 3.94
C GLU A 32 -35.33 1.67 4.08
N ASN A 33 -34.27 1.84 3.26
CA ASN A 33 -33.00 1.12 3.38
C ASN A 33 -31.87 1.98 3.96
N ILE A 34 -32.19 3.00 4.77
CA ILE A 34 -31.19 3.62 5.64
C ILE A 34 -30.85 2.61 6.74
N ASP A 35 -29.81 1.83 6.46
CA ASP A 35 -28.94 1.15 7.41
C ASP A 35 -29.64 0.29 8.47
N SER A 36 -30.10 -0.89 8.06
CA SER A 36 -30.51 -1.97 8.97
C SER A 36 -29.31 -2.74 9.56
N SER A 37 -28.08 -2.28 9.31
CA SER A 37 -26.88 -2.90 9.86
C SER A 37 -26.84 -2.65 11.37
N PRO A 38 -26.51 -3.68 12.18
CA PRO A 38 -26.38 -3.50 13.61
C PRO A 38 -25.25 -2.50 13.92
N LEU A 39 -25.58 -1.39 14.59
CA LEU A 39 -24.61 -0.36 14.97
C LEU A 39 -23.81 -0.80 16.20
N LYS A 40 -22.48 -0.74 16.11
CA LYS A 40 -21.60 -0.83 17.28
C LYS A 40 -21.67 0.49 18.05
N VAL A 41 -22.41 0.50 19.17
CA VAL A 41 -22.61 1.69 20.04
C VAL A 41 -21.74 1.70 21.31
N SER A 42 -20.82 0.75 21.42
CA SER A 42 -19.90 0.59 22.56
C SER A 42 -18.46 0.61 22.08
N GLU A 43 -17.54 1.00 22.97
CA GLU A 43 -16.11 0.94 22.67
C GLU A 43 -15.67 -0.49 22.34
N LEU A 44 -14.66 -0.59 21.49
CA LEU A 44 -14.02 -1.87 21.17
C LEU A 44 -13.32 -2.42 22.41
N THR A 45 -13.52 -3.71 22.68
CA THR A 45 -12.68 -4.46 23.60
C THR A 45 -11.24 -4.51 23.09
N GLU A 46 -10.27 -4.77 23.96
CA GLU A 46 -8.87 -4.88 23.55
C GLU A 46 -8.67 -5.96 22.47
N SER A 47 -9.35 -7.09 22.56
CA SER A 47 -9.29 -8.13 21.53
C SER A 47 -9.87 -7.67 20.20
N GLU A 48 -10.95 -6.88 20.21
CA GLU A 48 -11.52 -6.31 18.99
C GLU A 48 -10.56 -5.27 18.39
N LYS A 49 -9.88 -4.44 19.20
CA LYS A 49 -8.89 -3.46 18.72
C LYS A 49 -7.68 -4.10 18.03
N HIS A 50 -7.21 -5.25 18.51
CA HIS A 50 -6.08 -5.92 17.88
C HIS A 50 -6.48 -6.69 16.60
N ASN A 51 -7.76 -7.04 16.45
CA ASN A 51 -8.22 -7.95 15.39
C ASN A 51 -9.35 -7.40 14.49
N TRP A 52 -9.69 -6.12 14.62
CA TRP A 52 -10.87 -5.51 13.96
C TRP A 52 -10.87 -5.71 12.45
N GLY A 53 -9.68 -5.69 11.81
CA GLY A 53 -9.52 -5.85 10.37
C GLY A 53 -10.04 -7.20 9.85
N HIS A 54 -10.10 -8.23 10.70
CA HIS A 54 -10.60 -9.55 10.32
C HIS A 54 -12.11 -9.76 10.58
N LEU A 55 -12.78 -8.82 11.25
CA LEU A 55 -14.18 -8.91 11.66
C LEU A 55 -15.15 -8.57 10.52
N ASP A 56 -16.43 -8.91 10.71
CA ASP A 56 -17.51 -8.70 9.74
C ASP A 56 -18.60 -7.78 10.30
N LEU A 57 -19.09 -6.84 9.48
CA LEU A 57 -20.09 -5.86 9.90
C LEU A 57 -21.40 -6.50 10.35
N VAL A 58 -21.88 -7.53 9.65
CA VAL A 58 -23.19 -8.15 9.95
C VAL A 58 -23.09 -9.06 11.17
N LYS A 59 -21.97 -9.78 11.30
CA LYS A 59 -21.76 -10.76 12.37
C LYS A 59 -21.28 -10.12 13.67
N ASP A 60 -20.31 -9.22 13.57
CA ASP A 60 -19.55 -8.69 14.70
C ASP A 60 -19.83 -7.21 14.95
N THR A 61 -20.68 -6.56 14.13
CA THR A 61 -21.01 -5.12 14.17
C THR A 61 -19.82 -4.18 13.87
N ILE A 62 -18.67 -4.75 13.47
CA ILE A 62 -17.41 -4.04 13.23
C ILE A 62 -17.05 -4.14 11.74
N PRO A 63 -16.85 -3.01 11.03
CA PRO A 63 -16.59 -3.00 9.59
C PRO A 63 -15.13 -3.38 9.27
N GLY A 64 -14.80 -4.67 9.41
CA GLY A 64 -13.55 -5.25 8.92
C GLY A 64 -13.68 -5.82 7.50
N MET A 65 -12.66 -6.55 7.07
CA MET A 65 -12.60 -7.20 5.75
C MET A 65 -13.26 -8.59 5.74
N SER A 66 -13.96 -8.99 6.81
CA SER A 66 -14.64 -10.29 6.94
C SER A 66 -13.74 -11.51 6.73
N VAL A 67 -12.44 -11.39 7.05
CA VAL A 67 -11.44 -12.44 6.82
C VAL A 67 -11.76 -13.70 7.62
N ASN A 68 -12.11 -13.57 8.89
CA ASN A 68 -12.47 -14.71 9.75
C ASN A 68 -13.68 -15.48 9.19
N LYS A 69 -14.66 -14.75 8.65
CA LYS A 69 -15.84 -15.32 8.00
C LYS A 69 -15.46 -16.06 6.72
N ALA A 70 -14.58 -15.48 5.90
CA ALA A 70 -14.08 -16.15 4.71
C ALA A 70 -13.38 -17.47 5.04
N TYR A 71 -12.51 -17.49 6.06
CA TYR A 71 -11.88 -18.72 6.56
C TYR A 71 -12.91 -19.77 7.04
N ALA A 72 -13.92 -19.33 7.80
CA ALA A 72 -14.92 -20.23 8.39
C ALA A 72 -15.95 -20.77 7.39
N GLU A 73 -16.34 -19.99 6.38
CA GLU A 73 -17.49 -20.29 5.53
C GLU A 73 -17.11 -20.55 4.07
N ILE A 74 -16.13 -19.82 3.53
CA ILE A 74 -15.81 -19.84 2.09
C ILE A 74 -14.71 -20.85 1.77
N ILE A 75 -13.63 -20.86 2.57
CA ILE A 75 -12.43 -21.66 2.28
C ILE A 75 -12.18 -22.81 3.25
N LYS A 76 -13.04 -22.99 4.28
CA LYS A 76 -12.91 -24.03 5.32
C LYS A 76 -12.58 -25.44 4.80
N ASN A 77 -13.24 -25.85 3.71
CA ASN A 77 -13.07 -27.19 3.12
C ASN A 77 -12.26 -27.16 1.81
N LYS A 78 -11.57 -26.07 1.53
CA LYS A 78 -10.72 -25.94 0.34
C LYS A 78 -9.28 -26.28 0.72
N LYS A 79 -8.60 -27.00 -0.16
CA LYS A 79 -7.15 -27.20 -0.06
C LYS A 79 -6.45 -26.09 -0.84
N GLY A 80 -5.55 -25.38 -0.18
CA GLY A 80 -4.66 -24.42 -0.83
C GLY A 80 -3.52 -25.13 -1.54
N ASN A 81 -2.93 -24.46 -2.52
CA ASN A 81 -1.63 -24.81 -3.05
C ASN A 81 -0.61 -23.82 -2.46
N THR A 82 0.57 -24.32 -2.09
CA THR A 82 1.69 -23.44 -1.76
C THR A 82 2.11 -22.70 -3.02
N ILE A 83 2.10 -21.38 -2.97
CA ILE A 83 2.56 -20.50 -4.04
C ILE A 83 3.70 -19.65 -3.51
N VAL A 84 4.70 -19.39 -4.35
CA VAL A 84 5.75 -18.42 -4.05
C VAL A 84 5.26 -17.05 -4.48
N VAL A 85 5.28 -16.08 -3.56
CA VAL A 85 4.87 -14.69 -3.80
C VAL A 85 6.11 -13.81 -3.65
N ALA A 86 6.44 -13.07 -4.70
CA ALA A 86 7.52 -12.08 -4.64
C ALA A 86 7.01 -10.79 -4.02
N VAL A 87 7.66 -10.34 -2.94
CA VAL A 87 7.39 -9.05 -2.29
C VAL A 87 8.50 -8.07 -2.70
N ILE A 88 8.12 -6.97 -3.34
CA ILE A 88 9.04 -5.91 -3.76
C ILE A 88 8.78 -4.71 -2.85
N ASP A 89 9.58 -4.61 -1.80
CA ASP A 89 9.46 -3.58 -0.77
C ASP A 89 10.87 -3.22 -0.26
N THR A 90 10.94 -2.62 0.91
CA THR A 90 12.15 -2.24 1.66
C THR A 90 12.94 -3.45 2.21
N GLY A 91 12.36 -4.65 2.17
CA GLY A 91 12.93 -5.88 2.70
C GLY A 91 11.93 -6.62 3.58
N ILE A 92 12.39 -7.68 4.23
CA ILE A 92 11.61 -8.48 5.18
C ILE A 92 12.52 -8.92 6.32
N ASP A 93 12.00 -8.92 7.54
CA ASP A 93 12.68 -9.53 8.68
C ASP A 93 12.52 -11.06 8.56
N ILE A 94 13.58 -11.72 8.09
CA ILE A 94 13.60 -13.16 7.87
C ILE A 94 13.69 -13.96 9.18
N ASP A 95 14.05 -13.31 10.30
CA ASP A 95 14.16 -13.95 11.61
C ASP A 95 12.89 -13.79 12.46
N HIS A 96 11.86 -13.12 11.92
CA HIS A 96 10.60 -12.87 12.61
C HIS A 96 9.86 -14.19 12.90
N GLU A 97 9.50 -14.42 14.17
CA GLU A 97 8.96 -15.70 14.64
C GLU A 97 7.75 -16.22 13.86
N ASP A 98 6.85 -15.32 13.46
CA ASP A 98 5.63 -15.66 12.71
C ASP A 98 5.85 -15.86 11.19
N LEU A 99 7.05 -15.51 10.69
CA LEU A 99 7.40 -15.62 9.27
C LEU A 99 8.35 -16.77 8.97
N ASN A 100 9.09 -17.27 9.95
CA ASN A 100 10.11 -18.32 9.79
C ASN A 100 9.66 -19.54 8.97
N ASP A 101 8.39 -19.96 9.12
CA ASP A 101 7.86 -21.14 8.42
C ASP A 101 7.35 -20.85 6.99
N VAL A 102 7.27 -19.58 6.58
CA VAL A 102 6.72 -19.15 5.28
C VAL A 102 7.71 -18.40 4.39
N ILE A 103 8.90 -18.06 4.89
CA ILE A 103 9.96 -17.45 4.08
C ILE A 103 10.43 -18.42 2.98
N TRP A 104 10.49 -17.92 1.75
CA TRP A 104 10.99 -18.68 0.61
C TRP A 104 12.51 -18.90 0.74
N THR A 105 12.98 -20.08 0.32
CA THR A 105 14.42 -20.42 0.29
C THR A 105 14.83 -20.83 -1.12
N ASN A 106 15.89 -20.21 -1.67
CA ASN A 106 16.46 -20.59 -2.95
C ASN A 106 17.20 -21.93 -2.82
N SER A 107 16.52 -23.01 -3.20
CA SER A 107 17.09 -24.38 -3.17
C SER A 107 18.27 -24.60 -4.13
N LYS A 108 18.57 -23.63 -4.99
CA LYS A 108 19.67 -23.72 -5.96
C LYS A 108 20.96 -23.07 -5.47
N GLU A 109 20.91 -22.35 -4.36
CA GLU A 109 22.07 -21.70 -3.74
C GLU A 109 22.60 -22.50 -2.55
N ILE A 110 23.92 -22.43 -2.33
CA ILE A 110 24.59 -22.97 -1.15
C ILE A 110 24.93 -21.81 -0.21
N PRO A 111 24.30 -21.70 0.97
CA PRO A 111 24.49 -20.57 1.86
C PRO A 111 25.95 -20.30 2.24
N ASN A 112 26.35 -19.03 2.12
CA ASN A 112 27.62 -18.48 2.59
C ASN A 112 28.85 -19.07 1.86
N ASN A 113 28.72 -19.43 0.59
CA ASN A 113 29.85 -19.93 -0.19
C ASN A 113 30.52 -18.81 -1.03
N GLY A 114 29.94 -17.62 -1.09
CA GLY A 114 30.44 -16.46 -1.81
C GLY A 114 30.33 -16.60 -3.33
N LYS A 115 29.43 -17.44 -3.83
CA LYS A 115 29.21 -17.71 -5.25
C LYS A 115 27.73 -17.54 -5.61
N ASP A 116 27.50 -17.32 -6.88
CA ASP A 116 26.19 -17.43 -7.52
C ASP A 116 26.13 -18.85 -8.09
N ASP A 117 25.49 -19.77 -7.35
CA ASP A 117 25.46 -21.19 -7.71
C ASP A 117 24.44 -21.46 -8.85
N ASP A 118 23.38 -20.68 -8.91
CA ASP A 118 22.30 -20.84 -9.89
C ASP A 118 22.48 -20.01 -11.18
N ASN A 119 23.51 -19.16 -11.21
CA ASN A 119 23.90 -18.25 -12.29
C ASN A 119 22.80 -17.24 -12.66
N ASN A 120 22.04 -16.75 -11.68
CA ASN A 120 21.00 -15.75 -11.88
C ASN A 120 21.51 -14.30 -11.81
N GLY A 121 22.79 -14.10 -11.43
CA GLY A 121 23.43 -12.79 -11.28
C GLY A 121 23.50 -12.26 -9.85
N TYR A 122 23.04 -13.02 -8.86
CA TYR A 122 23.00 -12.65 -7.45
C TYR A 122 23.77 -13.68 -6.62
N VAL A 123 24.73 -13.22 -5.82
CA VAL A 123 25.59 -14.09 -5.00
C VAL A 123 24.88 -14.39 -3.67
N ASP A 124 24.75 -15.67 -3.30
CA ASP A 124 24.14 -16.11 -2.04
C ASP A 124 22.72 -15.55 -1.78
N ASP A 125 21.83 -15.52 -2.78
CA ASP A 125 20.45 -14.97 -2.68
C ASP A 125 19.44 -15.95 -2.02
N ILE A 126 19.77 -16.43 -0.82
CA ILE A 126 19.07 -17.53 -0.13
C ILE A 126 17.59 -17.25 0.13
N HIS A 127 17.23 -16.03 0.53
CA HIS A 127 15.85 -15.66 0.89
C HIS A 127 15.30 -14.51 0.04
N GLY A 128 15.96 -14.21 -1.08
CA GLY A 128 15.70 -13.05 -1.92
C GLY A 128 16.94 -12.17 -2.05
N TRP A 129 16.74 -10.96 -2.56
CA TRP A 129 17.84 -10.09 -2.95
C TRP A 129 17.59 -8.63 -2.57
N ASN A 130 18.65 -7.94 -2.16
CA ASN A 130 18.65 -6.49 -1.95
C ASN A 130 19.25 -5.76 -3.16
N PHE A 131 18.38 -5.14 -3.97
CA PHE A 131 18.79 -4.39 -5.15
C PHE A 131 19.50 -3.06 -4.86
N LEU A 132 19.45 -2.57 -3.63
CA LEU A 132 20.16 -1.36 -3.21
C LEU A 132 21.61 -1.65 -2.78
N GLY A 133 22.00 -2.93 -2.63
CA GLY A 133 23.30 -3.33 -2.11
C GLY A 133 23.52 -2.85 -0.67
N ASP A 134 24.70 -2.31 -0.36
CA ASP A 134 25.03 -1.77 0.97
C ASP A 134 24.24 -0.49 1.32
N GLY A 135 23.43 0.04 0.39
CA GLY A 135 22.56 1.18 0.61
C GLY A 135 21.31 0.82 1.40
N TYR A 136 21.40 0.82 2.74
CA TYR A 136 20.25 0.61 3.63
C TYR A 136 19.33 1.83 3.80
N HIS A 137 19.62 2.93 3.12
CA HIS A 137 18.85 4.16 3.24
C HIS A 137 18.07 4.42 1.96
N GLU A 138 16.77 4.63 2.09
CA GLU A 138 15.95 5.22 1.03
C GLU A 138 16.57 6.57 0.66
N GLN A 139 17.27 6.61 -0.47
CA GLN A 139 17.81 7.86 -0.97
C GLN A 139 16.70 8.60 -1.69
N LEU A 140 16.28 9.73 -1.13
CA LEU A 140 15.27 10.60 -1.74
C LEU A 140 15.68 10.90 -3.19
N GLU A 141 14.71 10.86 -4.11
CA GLU A 141 15.02 10.94 -5.54
C GLU A 141 15.76 12.23 -5.92
N PHE A 142 15.43 13.37 -5.29
CA PHE A 142 16.18 14.59 -5.54
C PHE A 142 17.66 14.46 -5.15
N VAL A 143 17.99 13.72 -4.09
CA VAL A 143 19.37 13.48 -3.68
C VAL A 143 20.07 12.58 -4.70
N ARG A 144 19.39 11.54 -5.21
CA ARG A 144 19.94 10.68 -6.26
C ARG A 144 20.26 11.48 -7.51
N ILE A 145 19.31 12.27 -8.03
CA ILE A 145 19.51 13.12 -9.21
C ILE A 145 20.72 14.04 -9.01
N LEU A 146 20.80 14.74 -7.87
CA LEU A 146 21.91 15.65 -7.61
C LEU A 146 23.25 14.91 -7.45
N ALA A 147 23.26 13.73 -6.83
CA ALA A 147 24.46 12.92 -6.68
C ALA A 147 25.01 12.41 -8.02
N THR A 148 24.17 12.21 -9.04
CA THR A 148 24.63 11.83 -10.38
C THR A 148 25.44 12.93 -11.08
N GLY A 149 25.20 14.20 -10.74
CA GLY A 149 25.80 15.35 -11.40
C GLY A 149 25.33 15.60 -12.85
N ASP A 150 24.32 14.87 -13.33
CA ASP A 150 23.78 15.03 -14.68
C ASP A 150 22.80 16.22 -14.76
N THR A 151 23.31 17.38 -15.22
CA THR A 151 22.51 18.59 -15.42
C THR A 151 21.59 18.52 -16.63
N SER A 152 21.71 17.51 -17.49
CA SER A 152 20.82 17.31 -18.64
C SER A 152 19.49 16.64 -18.26
N ASN A 153 19.42 16.07 -17.05
CA ASN A 153 18.22 15.45 -16.52
C ASN A 153 17.07 16.49 -16.43
N PRO A 154 15.89 16.21 -17.02
CA PRO A 154 14.76 17.16 -17.05
C PRO A 154 14.25 17.54 -15.64
N TYR A 155 14.61 16.77 -14.62
CA TYR A 155 14.24 17.01 -13.23
C TYR A 155 15.34 17.67 -12.40
N TYR A 156 16.53 17.95 -12.95
CA TYR A 156 17.68 18.46 -12.20
C TYR A 156 17.37 19.77 -11.45
N GLU A 157 16.82 20.77 -12.14
CA GLU A 157 16.50 22.07 -11.52
C GLU A 157 15.45 21.95 -10.41
N ARG A 158 14.46 21.06 -10.59
CA ARG A 158 13.45 20.77 -9.56
C ARG A 158 14.09 20.10 -8.35
N ALA A 159 14.92 19.09 -8.58
CA ALA A 159 15.64 18.38 -7.53
C ALA A 159 16.55 19.32 -6.74
N LYS A 160 17.23 20.25 -7.42
CA LYS A 160 18.07 21.28 -6.78
C LYS A 160 17.25 22.21 -5.89
N ALA A 161 16.13 22.72 -6.38
CA ALA A 161 15.27 23.61 -5.60
C ALA A 161 14.68 22.92 -4.36
N GLU A 162 14.30 21.64 -4.49
CA GLU A 162 13.82 20.82 -3.38
C GLU A 162 14.93 20.55 -2.35
N TYR A 163 16.14 20.19 -2.81
CA TYR A 163 17.31 20.03 -1.95
C TYR A 163 17.64 21.31 -1.18
N ASP A 164 17.70 22.46 -1.86
CA ASP A 164 18.03 23.74 -1.22
C ASP A 164 17.00 24.10 -0.14
N THR A 165 15.72 23.77 -0.36
CA THR A 165 14.62 23.98 0.61
C THR A 165 14.73 23.04 1.80
N GLU A 166 14.83 21.73 1.56
CA GLU A 166 14.89 20.72 2.60
C GLU A 166 16.19 20.84 3.42
N TYR A 167 17.32 21.15 2.79
CA TYR A 167 18.62 21.31 3.46
C TYR A 167 18.55 22.36 4.58
N GLN A 168 17.94 23.52 4.33
CA GLN A 168 17.81 24.57 5.36
C GLN A 168 16.91 24.12 6.52
N LYS A 169 15.81 23.43 6.22
CA LYS A 169 14.91 22.87 7.23
C LYS A 169 15.62 21.81 8.09
N TRP A 170 16.39 20.91 7.48
CA TRP A 170 17.14 19.88 8.19
C TRP A 170 18.31 20.46 8.98
N LEU A 171 18.98 21.51 8.48
CA LEU A 171 20.03 22.22 9.20
C LEU A 171 19.49 22.87 10.49
N GLY A 172 18.31 23.49 10.42
CA GLY A 172 17.62 24.04 11.58
C GLY A 172 17.29 22.95 12.62
N ARG A 173 16.71 21.83 12.18
CA ARG A 173 16.40 20.69 13.05
C ARG A 173 17.64 20.09 13.69
N LYS A 174 18.71 19.89 12.92
CA LYS A 174 20.00 19.41 13.43
C LYS A 174 20.51 20.31 14.55
N THR A 175 20.50 21.63 14.33
CA THR A 175 20.93 22.61 15.34
C THR A 175 20.12 22.49 16.63
N GLN A 176 18.80 22.32 16.52
CA GLN A 176 17.92 22.11 17.67
C GLN A 176 18.24 20.79 18.40
N TYR A 177 18.43 19.69 17.68
CA TYR A 177 18.79 18.40 18.28
C TYR A 177 20.17 18.44 18.94
N ASP A 178 21.16 19.09 18.33
CA ASP A 178 22.49 19.27 18.90
C ASP A 178 22.41 20.01 20.25
N GLN A 179 21.56 21.05 20.34
CA GLN A 179 21.32 21.77 21.61
C GLN A 179 20.67 20.90 22.68
N ILE A 180 19.64 20.13 22.31
CA ILE A 180 18.96 19.20 23.23
C ILE A 180 19.93 18.13 23.72
N TYR A 181 20.72 17.56 22.81
CA TYR A 181 21.72 16.54 23.12
C TYR A 181 22.76 17.07 24.11
N GLN A 182 23.25 18.30 23.93
CA GLN A 182 24.16 18.94 24.88
C GLN A 182 23.52 19.15 26.26
N GLN A 183 22.24 19.55 26.32
CA GLN A 183 21.54 19.70 27.59
C GLN A 183 21.38 18.35 28.32
N ILE A 184 21.01 17.29 27.59
CA ILE A 184 20.88 15.93 28.14
C ILE A 184 22.24 15.43 28.64
N THR A 185 23.29 15.59 27.84
CA THR A 185 24.66 15.18 28.22
C THR A 185 25.10 15.89 29.50
N ASN A 186 24.91 17.21 29.59
CA ASN A 186 25.24 17.97 30.79
C ASN A 186 24.43 17.55 32.01
N ALA A 187 23.13 17.25 31.84
CA ALA A 187 22.27 16.77 32.93
C ALA A 187 22.70 15.38 33.42
N ASP A 188 23.01 14.46 32.50
CA ASP A 188 23.53 13.13 32.80
C ASP A 188 24.85 13.20 33.58
N GLU A 189 25.80 14.04 33.15
CA GLU A 189 27.06 14.26 33.87
C GLU A 189 26.87 14.76 35.30
N VAL A 190 25.85 15.57 35.56
CA VAL A 190 25.53 16.07 36.91
C VAL A 190 24.94 14.98 37.78
N LEU A 191 24.05 14.15 37.22
CA LEU A 191 23.41 13.03 37.90
C LEU A 191 24.42 11.94 38.26
N VAL A 192 25.36 11.62 37.36
CA VAL A 192 26.42 10.61 37.61
C VAL A 192 27.38 11.04 38.72
N LYS A 193 27.52 12.36 38.98
CA LYS A 193 28.41 12.91 40.02
C LYS A 193 27.78 12.96 41.43
N HIS A 194 26.49 12.66 41.57
CA HIS A 194 25.76 12.59 42.85
C HIS A 194 25.38 11.14 43.19
#